data_AF-A0A424S4K7-F1
#
_entry.id   AF-A0A424S4K7-F1
#
_cell.length_a   1.000
_cell.length_b   1.000
_cell.length_c   1.000
_cell.angle_alpha   90.00
_cell.angle_beta   90.00
_cell.angle_gamma   90.00
#
_symmetry.space_group_name_H-M   'P 1'
#
loop_
_entity.id
_entity.type
_entity.pdbx_description
1 polymer ?
#
loop_
_entity_poly.entity_id
_entity_poly.type
_entity_poly.pdbx_seq_one_letter_code
_entity_poly.pdbx_strand_id
1 'polypeptide(L)'
;MKKISDKDKKDWENFISKDEKIPNKENFLRNNIRREKIKKIDLHGNTLQESNVTISNFINKCFNEDVTKIIVVTGKGLRSKNISDPYISKELGILKHSVPEFIKSDQDLMKKIIKISDAKIEDGGGGAFYIFLKNRLKNKF
;
A
#
# COMPACT_ATOMS: atom_id res chain seq x y z
N MET A 1 28.82 42.72 -13.88
CA MET A 1 27.72 42.68 -12.88
C MET A 1 26.41 42.60 -13.64
N LYS A 2 25.55 41.60 -13.39
CA LYS A 2 24.23 41.48 -14.04
C LYS A 2 23.30 42.57 -13.50
N LYS A 3 22.74 43.40 -14.37
CA LYS A 3 21.71 44.38 -14.02
C LYS A 3 20.39 43.64 -13.76
N ILE A 4 19.76 43.95 -12.63
CA ILE A 4 18.40 43.52 -12.30
C ILE A 4 17.44 44.13 -13.35
N SER A 5 16.50 43.33 -13.85
CA SER A 5 15.52 43.82 -14.83
C SER A 5 14.47 44.71 -14.14
N ASP A 6 13.82 45.58 -14.90
CA ASP A 6 12.76 46.43 -14.34
C ASP A 6 11.53 45.62 -13.92
N LYS A 7 11.36 44.41 -14.46
CA LYS A 7 10.37 43.44 -13.99
C LYS A 7 10.72 42.95 -12.59
N ASP A 8 11.98 42.60 -12.34
CA ASP A 8 12.42 42.16 -11.03
C ASP A 8 12.21 43.27 -9.99
N LYS A 9 12.55 44.53 -10.31
CA LYS A 9 12.30 45.66 -9.39
C LYS A 9 10.83 45.80 -9.02
N LYS A 10 9.93 45.68 -10.01
CA LYS A 10 8.49 45.78 -9.79
C LYS A 10 7.95 44.61 -8.96
N ASP A 11 8.46 43.41 -9.20
CA ASP A 11 8.10 42.23 -8.41
C ASP A 11 8.59 42.36 -6.96
N TRP A 12 9.77 42.96 -6.75
CA TRP A 12 10.30 43.30 -5.42
C TRP A 12 9.45 44.35 -4.70
N GLU A 13 9.08 45.44 -5.37
CA GLU A 13 8.20 46.47 -4.80
C GLU A 13 6.83 45.89 -4.43
N ASN A 14 6.23 45.09 -5.31
CA ASN A 14 4.96 44.41 -5.05
C ASN A 14 5.05 43.45 -3.86
N PHE A 15 6.19 42.78 -3.67
CA PHE A 15 6.40 41.86 -2.55
C PHE A 15 6.47 42.60 -1.22
N ILE A 16 7.18 43.74 -1.16
CA ILE A 16 7.31 44.55 0.07
C ILE A 16 6.00 45.29 0.41
N SER A 17 5.23 45.67 -0.61
CA SER A 17 4.00 46.46 -0.44
C SER A 17 2.78 45.63 -0.02
N LYS A 18 2.83 44.30 -0.21
CA LYS A 18 1.72 43.40 0.11
C LYS A 18 1.75 43.01 1.59
N ASP A 19 0.71 43.38 2.33
CA ASP A 19 0.40 42.84 3.68
C ASP A 19 -0.25 41.43 3.59
N GLU A 20 0.04 40.68 2.52
CA GLU A 20 -0.42 39.30 2.38
C GLU A 20 0.36 38.45 3.38
N LYS A 21 -0.32 37.97 4.43
CA LYS A 21 0.25 37.00 5.36
C LYS A 21 0.78 35.80 4.58
N ILE A 22 2.10 35.58 4.64
CA ILE A 22 2.74 34.39 4.08
C ILE A 22 1.99 33.18 4.65
N PRO A 23 1.38 32.32 3.79
CA PRO A 23 0.67 31.15 4.26
C PRO A 23 1.61 30.33 5.13
N ASN A 24 1.20 29.98 6.35
CA ASN A 24 2.07 29.25 7.26
C ASN A 24 2.50 27.93 6.61
N LYS A 25 3.78 27.85 6.23
CA LYS A 25 4.38 26.73 5.51
C LYS A 25 4.22 25.41 6.28
N GLU A 26 4.11 25.49 7.62
CA GLU A 26 3.86 24.32 8.47
C GLU A 26 2.47 23.69 8.28
N ASN A 27 1.43 24.50 8.01
CA ASN A 27 0.06 23.99 7.84
C ASN A 27 -0.09 23.18 6.53
N PHE A 28 0.63 23.57 5.48
CA PHE A 28 0.67 22.81 4.22
C PHE A 28 1.38 21.46 4.38
N LEU A 29 2.38 21.37 5.26
CA LEU A 29 3.09 20.12 5.53
C LEU A 29 2.24 19.18 6.39
N ARG A 30 1.59 19.67 7.45
CA ARG A 30 0.78 18.84 8.36
C ARG A 30 -0.41 18.17 7.70
N ASN A 31 -1.07 18.85 6.75
CA ASN A 31 -2.27 18.31 6.09
C ASN A 31 -1.96 17.29 4.98
N ASN A 32 -0.70 17.19 4.54
CA ASN A 32 -0.28 16.31 3.43
C ASN A 32 0.43 15.01 3.88
N ILE A 33 0.63 14.83 5.19
CA ILE A 33 1.29 13.63 5.73
C ILE A 33 0.24 12.52 5.89
N ARG A 34 0.31 11.52 5.01
CA ARG A 34 -0.49 10.30 5.13
C ARG A 34 -0.06 9.55 6.39
N ARG A 35 -0.94 9.47 7.38
CA ARG A 35 -0.71 8.69 8.61
C ARG A 35 -0.65 7.20 8.27
N GLU A 36 0.19 6.46 8.99
CA GLU A 36 0.22 5.01 8.86
C GLU A 36 -1.11 4.42 9.33
N LYS A 37 -1.73 3.60 8.49
CA LYS A 37 -2.94 2.86 8.81
C LYS A 37 -2.74 1.42 8.33
N ILE A 38 -2.65 0.50 9.28
CA ILE A 38 -2.35 -0.90 9.02
C ILE A 38 -3.63 -1.72 9.19
N LYS A 39 -3.87 -2.69 8.30
CA LYS A 39 -4.88 -3.72 8.51
C LYS A 39 -4.28 -5.11 8.31
N LYS A 40 -4.90 -6.12 8.92
CA LYS A 40 -4.51 -7.52 8.80
C LYS A 40 -5.67 -8.33 8.24
N ILE A 41 -5.36 -9.33 7.42
CA ILE A 41 -6.29 -10.34 6.98
C ILE A 41 -5.65 -11.72 7.11
N ASP A 42 -6.45 -12.69 7.51
CA ASP A 42 -6.05 -14.08 7.58
C ASP A 42 -6.75 -14.87 6.49
N LEU A 43 -5.96 -15.60 5.72
CA LEU A 43 -6.36 -16.49 4.63
C LEU A 43 -5.95 -17.93 4.94
N HIS A 44 -5.46 -18.21 6.16
CA HIS A 44 -5.16 -19.59 6.53
C HIS A 44 -6.40 -20.47 6.35
N GLY A 45 -6.21 -21.69 5.85
CA GLY A 45 -7.30 -22.66 5.71
C GLY A 45 -8.31 -22.36 4.59
N ASN A 46 -8.24 -21.21 3.93
CA ASN A 46 -9.06 -20.92 2.76
C ASN A 46 -8.57 -21.72 1.54
N THR A 47 -9.47 -22.04 0.63
CA THR A 47 -9.08 -22.49 -0.71
C THR A 47 -8.41 -21.35 -1.50
N LEU A 48 -7.73 -21.68 -2.59
CA LEU A 48 -7.09 -20.66 -3.45
C LEU A 48 -8.14 -19.70 -4.04
N GLN A 49 -9.28 -20.24 -4.48
CA GLN A 49 -10.38 -19.47 -5.07
C GLN A 49 -10.98 -18.50 -4.04
N GLU A 50 -11.30 -18.98 -2.84
CA GLU A 50 -11.80 -18.14 -1.74
C GLU A 50 -10.78 -17.07 -1.36
N SER A 51 -9.49 -17.43 -1.29
CA SER A 51 -8.40 -16.50 -0.99
C SER A 51 -8.31 -15.38 -2.02
N ASN A 52 -8.42 -15.70 -3.31
CA ASN A 52 -8.36 -14.73 -4.40
C ASN A 52 -9.52 -13.73 -4.36
N VAL A 53 -10.75 -14.22 -4.16
CA VAL A 53 -11.93 -13.35 -4.01
C VAL A 53 -11.80 -12.48 -2.75
N THR A 54 -11.43 -13.09 -1.63
CA THR A 54 -11.32 -12.42 -0.34
C THR A 54 -10.27 -11.33 -0.36
N ILE A 55 -9.07 -11.59 -0.89
CA ILE A 55 -7.98 -10.62 -0.92
C ILE A 55 -8.29 -9.45 -1.87
N SER A 56 -8.92 -9.72 -3.01
CA SER A 56 -9.31 -8.67 -3.97
C SER A 56 -10.29 -7.68 -3.33
N ASN A 57 -11.34 -8.21 -2.70
CA ASN A 57 -12.32 -7.40 -1.97
C ASN A 57 -11.67 -6.61 -0.84
N PHE A 58 -10.75 -7.24 -0.11
CA PHE A 58 -10.06 -6.61 1.01
C PHE A 58 -9.12 -5.47 0.57
N ILE A 59 -8.37 -5.65 -0.51
CA ILE A 59 -7.51 -4.61 -1.09
C ILE A 59 -8.36 -3.40 -1.51
N ASN A 60 -9.47 -3.63 -2.22
CA ASN A 60 -10.34 -2.55 -2.66
C ASN A 60 -10.94 -1.77 -1.47
N LYS A 61 -11.41 -2.48 -0.44
CA LYS A 61 -11.89 -1.87 0.81
C LYS A 61 -10.79 -1.04 1.48
N CYS A 62 -9.60 -1.62 1.66
CA CYS A 62 -8.47 -0.95 2.31
C CYS A 62 -8.01 0.29 1.54
N PHE A 63 -8.00 0.23 0.21
CA PHE A 63 -7.66 1.37 -0.64
C PHE A 63 -8.65 2.52 -0.50
N ASN A 64 -9.96 2.21 -0.44
CA ASN A 64 -11.00 3.22 -0.22
C ASN A 64 -10.96 3.84 1.18
N GLU A 65 -10.44 3.11 2.15
CA GLU A 65 -10.22 3.55 3.53
C GLU A 65 -8.85 4.20 3.78
N ASP A 66 -8.08 4.46 2.71
CA ASP A 66 -6.75 5.07 2.73
C ASP A 66 -5.68 4.32 3.58
N VAL A 67 -5.88 3.01 3.81
CA VAL A 67 -4.95 2.09 4.50
C VAL A 67 -3.58 2.08 3.80
N THR A 68 -2.48 2.24 4.54
CA THR A 68 -1.12 2.28 3.98
C THR A 68 -0.51 0.90 3.78
N LYS A 69 -0.82 -0.05 4.67
CA LYS A 69 -0.19 -1.38 4.72
C LYS A 69 -1.22 -2.45 5.08
N ILE A 70 -1.22 -3.54 4.33
CA ILE A 70 -1.98 -4.75 4.64
C ILE A 70 -0.98 -5.84 5.02
N ILE A 71 -1.25 -6.54 6.13
CA ILE A 71 -0.57 -7.77 6.53
C ILE A 71 -1.48 -8.93 6.11
N VAL A 72 -1.02 -9.77 5.19
CA VAL A 72 -1.75 -10.96 4.73
C VAL A 72 -1.09 -12.18 5.34
N VAL A 73 -1.86 -12.95 6.11
CA VAL A 73 -1.42 -14.23 6.68
C VAL A 73 -2.00 -15.35 5.82
N THR A 74 -1.15 -16.21 5.28
CA THR A 74 -1.54 -17.35 4.44
C THR A 74 -1.32 -18.69 5.13
N GLY A 75 -0.78 -18.67 6.36
CA GLY A 75 -0.27 -19.84 7.04
C GLY A 75 1.16 -20.16 6.63
N LYS A 76 1.90 -20.84 7.52
CA LYS A 76 3.23 -21.37 7.22
C LYS A 76 2.98 -22.65 6.43
N GLY A 77 2.97 -22.56 5.10
CA GLY A 77 2.75 -23.70 4.20
C GLY A 77 3.40 -24.97 4.74
N LEU A 78 2.57 -25.91 5.21
CA LEU A 78 3.05 -27.12 5.86
C LEU A 78 3.73 -27.96 4.78
N ARG A 79 5.06 -27.90 4.71
CA ARG A 79 5.86 -28.81 3.88
C ARG A 79 6.01 -30.20 4.54
N SER A 80 5.09 -30.56 5.44
CA SER A 80 5.23 -31.66 6.39
C SER A 80 4.07 -32.64 6.31
N LYS A 81 4.31 -33.74 5.58
CA LYS A 81 3.90 -35.13 5.92
C LYS A 81 2.42 -35.41 6.28
N ASN A 82 1.43 -34.77 5.65
CA ASN A 82 0.07 -35.32 5.70
C ASN A 82 -0.09 -36.40 4.62
N ILE A 83 0.16 -37.65 5.04
CA ILE A 83 -0.08 -38.89 4.28
C ILE A 83 -1.58 -39.17 4.07
N SER A 84 -2.45 -38.46 4.79
CA SER A 84 -3.91 -38.68 4.73
C SER A 84 -4.59 -37.97 3.55
N ASP A 85 -4.05 -36.87 3.03
CA ASP A 85 -4.57 -36.24 1.81
C ASP A 85 -3.52 -35.34 1.11
N PRO A 86 -2.86 -35.83 0.04
CA PRO A 86 -1.81 -35.11 -0.68
C PRO A 86 -2.29 -33.81 -1.35
N TYR A 87 -3.59 -33.68 -1.66
CA TYR A 87 -4.11 -32.53 -2.39
C TYR A 87 -4.25 -31.30 -1.49
N ILE A 88 -4.83 -31.47 -0.30
CA ILE A 88 -5.07 -30.37 0.65
C ILE A 88 -3.76 -29.76 1.18
N SER A 89 -2.77 -30.61 1.49
CA SER A 89 -1.46 -30.14 1.99
C SER A 89 -0.64 -29.40 0.91
N LYS A 90 -0.82 -29.76 -0.36
CA LYS A 90 -0.19 -29.08 -1.50
C LYS A 90 -0.79 -27.68 -1.68
N GLU A 91 -2.12 -27.53 -1.59
CA GLU A 91 -2.82 -26.25 -1.74
C GLU A 91 -2.53 -25.23 -0.61
N LEU A 92 -2.39 -25.67 0.64
CA LEU A 92 -2.15 -24.77 1.77
C LEU A 92 -0.77 -24.10 1.75
N GLY A 93 0.25 -24.77 1.19
CA GLY A 93 1.57 -24.16 0.96
C GLY A 93 1.66 -23.27 -0.26
N ILE A 94 0.65 -23.32 -1.14
CA ILE A 94 0.59 -22.58 -2.39
C ILE A 94 0.12 -21.14 -2.16
N LEU A 95 -0.74 -20.88 -1.17
CA LEU A 95 -1.33 -19.53 -0.96
C LEU A 95 -0.29 -18.42 -0.83
N LYS A 96 0.82 -18.68 -0.12
CA LYS A 96 1.90 -17.70 0.06
C LYS A 96 2.46 -17.19 -1.28
N HIS A 97 2.49 -18.04 -2.30
CA HIS A 97 3.03 -17.70 -3.61
C HIS A 97 1.93 -17.33 -4.61
N SER A 98 0.85 -18.11 -4.66
CA SER A 98 -0.22 -17.93 -5.64
C SER A 98 -1.09 -16.71 -5.36
N VAL A 99 -1.29 -16.31 -4.10
CA VAL A 99 -2.07 -15.10 -3.82
C VAL A 99 -1.33 -13.85 -4.32
N PRO A 100 -0.03 -13.64 -4.04
CA PRO A 100 0.74 -12.57 -4.67
C PRO A 100 0.79 -12.63 -6.20
N GLU A 101 0.89 -13.82 -6.81
CA GLU A 101 0.86 -13.97 -8.27
C GLU A 101 -0.49 -13.57 -8.87
N PHE A 102 -1.59 -14.03 -8.26
CA PHE A 102 -2.94 -13.62 -8.62
C PHE A 102 -3.08 -12.09 -8.59
N ILE A 103 -2.65 -11.46 -7.48
CA ILE A 103 -2.69 -9.99 -7.36
C ILE A 103 -1.88 -9.31 -8.46
N LYS A 104 -0.69 -9.82 -8.80
CA LYS A 104 0.16 -9.26 -9.86
C LYS A 104 -0.46 -9.42 -11.25
N SER A 105 -1.24 -10.46 -11.48
CA SER A 105 -1.93 -10.70 -12.75
C SER A 105 -3.13 -9.76 -12.97
N ASP A 106 -3.70 -9.21 -11.89
CA ASP A 106 -4.81 -8.27 -11.93
C ASP A 106 -4.30 -6.81 -12.01
N GLN A 107 -4.45 -6.21 -13.19
CA GLN A 107 -4.00 -4.83 -13.44
C GLN A 107 -4.73 -3.80 -12.56
N ASP A 108 -6.00 -4.02 -12.22
CA ASP A 108 -6.79 -3.08 -11.43
C ASP A 108 -6.43 -3.12 -9.95
N LEU A 109 -6.01 -4.27 -9.44
CA LEU A 109 -5.38 -4.37 -8.12
C LEU A 109 -4.00 -3.73 -8.13
N MET A 110 -3.16 -4.03 -9.13
CA MET A 110 -1.80 -3.48 -9.21
C MET A 110 -1.75 -1.95 -9.32
N LYS A 111 -2.74 -1.32 -9.97
CA LYS A 111 -2.87 0.15 -9.97
C LYS A 111 -2.93 0.74 -8.56
N LYS A 112 -3.46 0.00 -7.58
CA LYS A 112 -3.63 0.42 -6.17
C LYS A 112 -2.42 0.11 -5.28
N ILE A 113 -1.48 -0.72 -5.74
CA ILE A 113 -0.39 -1.26 -4.94
C ILE A 113 0.94 -0.58 -5.30
N ILE A 114 1.74 -0.26 -4.29
CA ILE A 114 3.12 0.23 -4.43
C ILE A 114 4.07 -0.96 -4.58
N LYS A 115 3.99 -1.91 -3.62
CA LYS A 115 4.82 -3.11 -3.61
C LYS A 115 4.19 -4.21 -2.76
N ILE A 116 4.61 -5.44 -3.02
CA ILE A 116 4.33 -6.63 -2.21
C ILE A 116 5.70 -7.16 -1.73
N SER A 117 5.81 -7.51 -0.45
CA SER A 117 7.06 -8.04 0.12
C SER A 117 6.79 -9.09 1.18
N ASP A 118 7.76 -9.97 1.47
CA ASP A 118 7.64 -10.89 2.61
C ASP A 118 7.44 -10.13 3.93
N ALA A 119 6.70 -10.77 4.86
CA ALA A 119 6.49 -10.25 6.20
C ALA A 119 7.68 -10.55 7.11
N LYS A 120 7.88 -9.72 8.13
CA LYS A 120 8.83 -9.99 9.21
C LYS A 120 8.35 -11.13 10.09
N ILE A 121 9.27 -11.73 10.85
CA ILE A 121 8.98 -12.84 11.78
C ILE A 121 7.87 -12.48 12.77
N GLU A 122 7.87 -11.25 13.30
CA GLU A 122 6.85 -10.71 14.23
C GLU A 122 5.42 -10.73 13.65
N ASP A 123 5.28 -10.61 12.33
CA ASP A 123 3.98 -10.53 11.63
C ASP A 123 3.59 -11.83 10.91
N GLY A 124 4.27 -12.94 11.20
CA GLY A 124 4.00 -14.26 10.63
C GLY A 124 5.12 -14.83 9.74
N GLY A 125 6.17 -14.02 9.50
CA GLY A 125 7.39 -14.43 8.81
C GLY A 125 7.12 -15.13 7.48
N GLY A 126 7.67 -16.33 7.33
CA GLY A 126 7.56 -17.10 6.10
C GLY A 126 6.14 -17.50 5.69
N GLY A 127 5.12 -17.33 6.54
CA GLY A 127 3.71 -17.61 6.22
C GLY A 127 2.85 -16.36 6.02
N ALA A 128 3.47 -15.18 5.87
CA ALA A 128 2.77 -13.93 5.68
C ALA A 128 3.53 -13.01 4.72
N PHE A 129 2.83 -12.03 4.16
CA PHE A 129 3.41 -10.99 3.32
C PHE A 129 2.69 -9.66 3.51
N TYR A 130 3.37 -8.58 3.13
CA TYR A 130 2.84 -7.23 3.17
C TYR A 130 2.40 -6.77 1.79
N ILE A 131 1.32 -5.99 1.75
CA ILE A 131 0.92 -5.20 0.59
C ILE A 131 0.95 -3.73 1.00
N PHE A 132 1.74 -2.91 0.30
CA PHE A 132 1.79 -1.47 0.50
C PHE A 132 0.89 -0.79 -0.53
N LEU A 133 -0.07 0.02 -0.08
CA LEU A 133 -1.06 0.65 -0.96
C LEU A 133 -0.68 2.08 -1.33
N LYS A 134 -0.99 2.47 -2.56
CA LYS A 134 -0.86 3.86 -3.03
C LYS A 134 -1.80 4.79 -2.27
N ASN A 135 -1.47 6.08 -2.27
CA ASN A 135 -2.36 7.08 -1.71
C ASN A 135 -3.42 7.44 -2.75
N ARG A 136 -4.68 7.10 -2.47
CA ARG A 136 -5.81 7.41 -3.35
C ARG A 136 -5.94 8.91 -3.63
N LEU A 137 -5.68 9.76 -2.63
CA LEU A 137 -5.77 11.22 -2.78
C LEU A 137 -4.70 11.79 -3.71
N LYS A 138 -3.54 11.13 -3.84
CA LYS A 138 -2.49 11.53 -4.79
C LYS A 138 -2.69 11.00 -6.21
N ASN A 139 -3.56 9.99 -6.39
CA ASN A 139 -3.86 9.42 -7.70
C ASN A 139 -5.00 10.15 -8.43
N LYS A 140 -5.55 11.24 -7.87
CA LYS A 140 -6.65 12.03 -8.46
C LYS A 140 -6.17 13.20 -9.33
N PHE A 141 -4.87 13.43 -9.39
CA PHE A 141 -4.21 14.50 -10.14
C PHE A 141 -3.08 13.91 -10.98
#